data_AF-A0A7Y3RLZ4-F1
#
_entry.id   AF-A0A7Y3RLZ4-F1
#
_cell.length_a   1.000
_cell.length_b   1.000
_cell.length_c   1.000
_cell.angle_alpha   90.00
_cell.angle_beta   90.00
_cell.angle_gamma   90.00
#
_symmetry.space_group_name_H-M   'P 1'
#
loop_
_entity.id
_entity.type
_entity.pdbx_description
1 polymer ?
#
loop_
_entity_poly.entity_id
_entity_poly.type
_entity_poly.pdbx_seq_one_letter_code
_entity_poly.pdbx_strand_id
1 'polypeptide(L)'
;MKPGIAFWIVGILALLFNSYGVYDYIMTVSNTEAHLAAYPPEQVEYWLGMPAWRTGLWAIGVFSGVIASVLYLAKKSWAVPVFAIGPVVFLLNLVASLFDGGPSIMGAAYYIASLVILAIITFFWWFARRQRAAGVLS
;
A
#
# COMPACT_ATOMS: atom_id res chain seq x y z
N MET A 1 26.24 1.16 9.67
CA MET A 1 27.04 0.94 8.44
C MET A 1 26.68 1.99 7.38
N LYS A 2 27.51 2.19 6.35
CA LYS A 2 27.17 3.11 5.23
C LYS A 2 26.10 2.46 4.32
N PRO A 3 25.02 3.17 3.96
CA PRO A 3 24.01 2.63 3.04
C PRO A 3 24.58 2.50 1.62
N GLY A 4 24.35 1.35 0.98
CA GLY A 4 24.66 1.15 -0.44
C GLY A 4 23.62 1.76 -1.37
N ILE A 5 23.86 1.76 -2.69
CA ILE A 5 22.95 2.34 -3.69
C ILE A 5 21.55 1.72 -3.65
N ALA A 6 21.46 0.40 -3.48
CA ALA A 6 20.18 -0.31 -3.38
C ALA A 6 19.29 0.20 -2.23
N PHE A 7 19.89 0.67 -1.13
CA PHE A 7 19.14 1.26 -0.03
C PHE A 7 18.34 2.47 -0.52
N TRP A 8 18.99 3.38 -1.24
CA TRP A 8 18.36 4.61 -1.73
C TRP A 8 17.32 4.33 -2.80
N ILE A 9 17.62 3.44 -3.76
CA ILE A 9 16.68 3.06 -4.82
C ILE A 9 15.40 2.48 -4.21
N VAL A 10 15.52 1.49 -3.32
CA VAL A 10 14.34 0.87 -2.70
C VAL A 10 13.56 1.88 -1.85
N GLY A 11 14.25 2.76 -1.12
CA GLY A 11 13.58 3.79 -0.32
C GLY A 11 12.78 4.79 -1.15
N ILE A 12 13.34 5.25 -2.27
CA ILE A 12 12.66 6.17 -3.19
C ILE A 12 11.48 5.47 -3.86
N LEU A 13 11.67 4.24 -4.35
CA LEU A 13 10.59 3.45 -4.96
C LEU A 13 9.46 3.20 -3.97
N ALA A 14 9.79 2.88 -2.71
CA ALA A 14 8.79 2.72 -1.66
C ALA A 14 8.02 4.01 -1.41
N LEU A 15 8.71 5.15 -1.35
CA LEU A 15 8.06 6.44 -1.15
C LEU A 15 7.11 6.78 -2.31
N LEU A 16 7.56 6.62 -3.55
CA LEU A 16 6.74 6.90 -4.74
C LEU A 16 5.52 5.98 -4.81
N PHE A 17 5.71 4.67 -4.63
CA PHE A 17 4.64 3.68 -4.68
C PHE A 17 3.57 3.95 -3.61
N ASN A 18 3.98 4.17 -2.36
CA ASN A 18 3.03 4.43 -1.27
C ASN A 18 2.36 5.82 -1.40
N SER A 19 3.08 6.82 -1.93
CA SER A 19 2.49 8.14 -2.21
C SER A 19 1.43 8.06 -3.30
N TYR A 20 1.64 7.23 -4.33
CA TYR A 20 0.60 6.95 -5.32
C TYR A 20 -0.62 6.25 -4.68
N GLY A 21 -0.41 5.31 -3.76
CA GLY A 21 -1.51 4.72 -2.99
C GLY A 21 -2.30 5.73 -2.16
N VAL A 22 -1.63 6.71 -1.55
CA VAL A 22 -2.31 7.82 -0.84
C VAL A 22 -3.08 8.71 -1.81
N TYR A 23 -2.49 9.04 -2.97
CA TYR A 23 -3.17 9.80 -4.02
C TYR A 23 -4.44 9.09 -4.48
N ASP A 24 -4.35 7.80 -4.82
CA ASP A 24 -5.48 7.00 -5.27
C ASP A 24 -6.59 6.92 -4.21
N TYR A 25 -6.21 6.71 -2.95
CA TYR A 25 -7.14 6.76 -1.81
C TYR A 25 -7.87 8.10 -1.76
N ILE A 26 -7.13 9.23 -1.72
CA ILE A 26 -7.72 10.57 -1.59
C ILE A 26 -8.65 10.86 -2.76
N MET A 27 -8.24 10.58 -3.99
CA MET A 27 -9.05 10.85 -5.17
C MET A 27 -10.32 10.00 -5.22
N THR A 28 -10.23 8.74 -4.80
CA THR A 28 -11.38 7.83 -4.75
C THR A 28 -12.37 8.24 -3.67
N VAL A 29 -11.92 8.47 -2.43
CA VAL A 29 -12.83 8.81 -1.30
C VAL A 29 -13.39 10.23 -1.41
N SER A 30 -12.70 11.12 -2.14
CA SER A 30 -13.22 12.46 -2.43
C SER A 30 -14.19 12.48 -3.62
N ASN A 31 -14.46 11.31 -4.22
CA ASN A 31 -15.32 11.16 -5.39
C ASN A 31 -14.92 12.09 -6.56
N THR A 32 -13.61 12.16 -6.84
CA THR A 32 -13.09 13.04 -7.89
C THR A 32 -13.46 12.50 -9.27
N GLU A 33 -14.37 13.16 -9.98
CA GLU A 33 -14.85 12.74 -11.31
C GLU A 33 -13.70 12.49 -12.31
N ALA A 34 -12.70 13.39 -12.35
CA ALA A 34 -11.57 13.24 -13.28
C ALA A 34 -10.72 11.98 -13.02
N HIS A 35 -10.64 11.52 -11.78
CA HIS A 35 -9.94 10.28 -11.42
C HIS A 35 -10.80 9.06 -11.73
N LEU A 36 -12.09 9.14 -11.42
CA LEU A 36 -13.03 8.01 -11.54
C LEU A 36 -13.55 7.79 -12.96
N ALA A 37 -13.45 8.78 -13.84
CA ALA A 37 -13.91 8.71 -15.24
C ALA A 37 -13.22 7.63 -16.08
N ALA A 38 -12.05 7.15 -15.64
CA ALA A 38 -11.33 6.07 -16.31
C ALA A 38 -11.88 4.66 -16.01
N TYR A 39 -12.83 4.54 -15.08
CA TYR A 39 -13.30 3.26 -14.56
C TYR A 39 -14.77 2.98 -14.91
N PRO A 40 -15.16 1.70 -15.06
CA PRO A 40 -16.55 1.30 -15.22
C PRO A 40 -17.43 1.73 -14.03
N PRO A 41 -18.70 2.10 -14.25
CA PRO A 41 -19.60 2.58 -13.19
C PRO A 41 -19.73 1.60 -12.02
N GLU A 42 -19.79 0.29 -12.29
CA GLU A 42 -19.91 -0.75 -11.27
C GLU A 42 -18.70 -0.83 -10.33
N GLN A 43 -17.49 -0.53 -10.84
CA GLN A 43 -16.27 -0.49 -10.03
C GLN A 43 -16.26 0.75 -9.14
N VAL A 44 -16.69 1.88 -9.69
CA VAL A 44 -16.82 3.14 -8.95
C VAL A 44 -17.85 3.01 -7.83
N GLU A 45 -19.02 2.44 -8.11
CA GLU A 45 -20.06 2.18 -7.11
C GLU A 45 -19.54 1.28 -5.99
N TYR A 46 -18.79 0.22 -6.33
CA TYR A 46 -18.18 -0.64 -5.33
C TYR A 46 -17.18 0.08 -4.41
N TRP A 47 -16.32 0.94 -4.96
CA TRP A 47 -15.35 1.69 -4.15
C TRP A 47 -16.03 2.74 -3.26
N LEU A 48 -16.99 3.49 -3.80
CA LEU A 48 -17.73 4.50 -3.05
C LEU A 48 -18.69 3.90 -2.02
N GLY A 49 -19.18 2.68 -2.28
CA GLY A 49 -20.02 1.90 -1.38
C GLY A 49 -19.25 1.09 -0.33
N MET A 50 -17.91 1.17 -0.30
CA MET A 50 -17.12 0.45 0.71
C MET A 50 -17.51 0.86 2.14
N PRO A 51 -17.76 -0.10 3.04
CA PRO A 51 -17.96 0.22 4.45
C PRO A 51 -16.78 0.98 5.03
N ALA A 52 -17.05 1.94 5.94
CA ALA A 52 -16.05 2.84 6.51
C ALA A 52 -14.83 2.12 7.11
N TRP A 53 -15.02 0.92 7.68
CA TRP A 53 -13.91 0.13 8.23
C TRP A 53 -12.96 -0.37 7.13
N ARG A 54 -13.45 -0.77 5.94
CA ARG A 54 -12.60 -1.17 4.81
C ARG A 54 -11.81 0.01 4.26
N THR A 55 -12.49 1.13 4.06
CA THR A 55 -11.88 2.40 3.65
C THR A 55 -10.83 2.85 4.67
N GLY A 56 -11.09 2.63 5.97
CA GLY A 56 -10.12 2.85 7.05
C GLY A 56 -8.89 1.94 6.98
N LEU A 57 -9.06 0.63 6.73
CA LEU A 57 -7.93 -0.29 6.54
C LEU A 57 -7.07 0.12 5.33
N TRP A 58 -7.70 0.56 4.23
CA TRP A 58 -6.98 1.06 3.06
C TRP A 58 -6.15 2.30 3.40
N ALA A 59 -6.76 3.29 4.06
CA ALA A 59 -6.07 4.48 4.54
C ALA A 59 -4.85 4.11 5.41
N ILE A 60 -5.06 3.26 6.43
CA ILE A 60 -3.98 2.82 7.32
C ILE A 60 -2.84 2.17 6.51
N GLY A 61 -3.17 1.35 5.52
CA GLY A 61 -2.17 0.70 4.66
C GLY A 61 -1.30 1.69 3.90
N VAL A 62 -1.90 2.61 3.16
CA VAL A 62 -1.15 3.53 2.28
C VAL A 62 -0.41 4.61 3.08
N PHE A 63 -1.03 5.18 4.12
CA PHE A 63 -0.39 6.21 4.95
C PHE A 63 0.74 5.63 5.80
N SER A 64 0.59 4.44 6.37
CA SER A 64 1.69 3.76 7.06
C SER A 64 2.85 3.48 6.11
N GLY A 65 2.57 3.11 4.85
CA GLY A 65 3.59 2.92 3.83
C GLY A 65 4.41 4.18 3.52
N VAL A 66 3.77 5.36 3.45
CA VAL A 66 4.48 6.64 3.27
C VAL A 66 5.33 6.95 4.50
N ILE A 67 4.77 6.84 5.70
CA ILE A 67 5.49 7.09 6.96
C ILE A 67 6.71 6.15 7.07
N ALA A 68 6.52 4.87 6.78
CA ALA A 68 7.59 3.88 6.80
C ALA A 68 8.69 4.19 5.77
N SER A 69 8.32 4.66 4.58
CA SER A 69 9.28 5.04 3.54
C SER A 69 10.13 6.25 3.95
N VAL A 70 9.52 7.25 4.59
CA VAL A 70 10.24 8.39 5.16
C VAL A 70 11.16 7.95 6.29
N LEU A 71 10.68 7.15 7.24
CA LEU A 71 11.49 6.59 8.32
C LEU A 71 12.67 5.77 7.79
N TYR A 72 12.43 4.99 6.74
CA TYR A 72 13.44 4.16 6.10
C TYR A 72 14.54 5.02 5.48
N LEU A 73 14.19 6.04 4.69
CA LEU A 73 15.16 6.99 4.11
C LEU A 73 15.90 7.80 5.18
N ALA A 74 15.23 8.09 6.31
CA ALA A 74 15.83 8.69 7.50
C ALA A 74 16.69 7.70 8.33
N LYS A 75 16.85 6.45 7.86
CA LYS A 75 17.63 5.37 8.49
C LYS A 75 17.13 4.99 9.89
N LYS A 76 15.83 5.08 10.14
CA LYS A 76 15.22 4.76 11.44
C LYS A 76 14.77 3.31 11.49
N SER A 77 15.12 2.60 12.56
CA SER A 77 14.71 1.20 12.78
C SER A 77 13.20 1.02 12.92
N TRP A 78 12.48 2.09 13.29
CA TRP A 78 11.01 2.16 13.28
C TRP A 78 10.36 1.94 11.91
N ALA A 79 11.10 2.09 10.80
CA ALA A 79 10.56 1.78 9.48
C ALA A 79 10.06 0.33 9.36
N VAL A 80 10.71 -0.61 10.08
CA VAL A 80 10.37 -2.04 10.02
C VAL A 80 8.96 -2.34 10.53
N PRO A 81 8.59 -2.02 11.79
CA PRO A 81 7.24 -2.28 12.27
C PRO A 81 6.18 -1.47 11.52
N VAL A 82 6.48 -0.27 11.03
CA VAL A 82 5.51 0.54 10.29
C VAL A 82 5.26 -0.05 8.89
N PHE A 83 6.28 -0.50 8.17
CA PHE A 83 6.08 -1.22 6.90
C PHE A 83 5.29 -2.53 7.06
N ALA A 84 5.35 -3.18 8.24
CA ALA A 84 4.60 -4.41 8.49
C ALA A 84 3.09 -4.20 8.52
N ILE A 85 2.63 -2.98 8.79
CA ILE A 85 1.20 -2.63 8.83
C ILE A 85 0.59 -2.88 7.45
N GLY A 86 1.19 -2.32 6.39
CA GLY A 86 0.70 -2.41 5.01
C GLY A 86 0.25 -3.81 4.57
N PRO A 87 1.13 -4.84 4.56
CA PRO A 87 0.75 -6.20 4.21
C PRO A 87 -0.39 -6.77 5.06
N VAL A 88 -0.42 -6.48 6.36
CA VAL A 88 -1.45 -6.99 7.28
C VAL A 88 -2.81 -6.38 6.96
N VAL A 89 -2.92 -5.05 6.89
CA VAL A 89 -4.20 -4.41 6.55
C VAL A 89 -4.63 -4.69 5.13
N PHE A 90 -3.68 -4.83 4.19
CA PHE A 90 -3.99 -5.23 2.82
C PHE A 90 -4.61 -6.63 2.77
N LEU A 91 -4.03 -7.61 3.48
CA LEU A 91 -4.59 -8.97 3.56
C LEU A 91 -5.97 -8.98 4.23
N LEU A 92 -6.18 -8.19 5.28
CA LEU A 92 -7.51 -8.06 5.91
C LEU A 92 -8.54 -7.51 4.91
N ASN A 93 -8.16 -6.51 4.12
CA ASN A 93 -9.04 -5.93 3.11
C ASN A 93 -9.31 -6.91 1.94
N LEU A 94 -8.28 -7.64 1.49
CA LEU A 94 -8.40 -8.68 0.47
C LEU A 94 -9.30 -9.83 0.92
N VAL A 95 -9.18 -10.28 2.18
CA VAL A 95 -10.08 -11.31 2.73
C VAL A 95 -11.50 -10.78 2.81
N ALA A 96 -11.69 -9.53 3.26
CA ALA A 96 -12.99 -8.89 3.33
C ALA A 96 -13.70 -8.82 1.96
N SER A 97 -12.97 -8.50 0.89
CA SER A 97 -13.56 -8.38 -0.45
C SER A 97 -14.11 -9.69 -1.01
N LEU A 98 -13.62 -10.84 -0.51
CA LEU A 98 -14.16 -12.15 -0.90
C LEU A 98 -15.60 -12.35 -0.41
N PHE A 99 -16.05 -11.59 0.59
CA PHE A 99 -17.38 -11.73 1.19
C PHE A 99 -18.41 -10.72 0.67
N ASP A 100 -18.00 -9.71 -0.11
CA ASP A 100 -18.90 -8.67 -0.64
C ASP A 100 -18.94 -8.60 -2.17
N GLY A 101 -18.40 -9.60 -2.86
CA GLY A 101 -18.46 -9.70 -4.32
C GLY A 101 -17.48 -8.79 -5.06
N GLY A 102 -16.55 -8.14 -4.35
CA GLY A 102 -15.51 -7.30 -4.96
C GLY A 102 -14.77 -7.97 -6.14
N PRO A 103 -14.29 -9.21 -6.00
CA PRO A 103 -13.60 -9.89 -7.10
C PRO A 103 -14.45 -10.12 -8.36
N SER A 104 -15.76 -10.33 -8.22
CA SER A 104 -16.65 -10.45 -9.39
C SER A 104 -16.84 -9.12 -10.11
N ILE A 105 -16.88 -8.00 -9.37
CA ILE A 105 -17.03 -6.65 -9.93
C ILE A 105 -15.72 -6.19 -10.60
N MET A 106 -14.59 -6.50 -9.98
CA MET A 106 -13.26 -6.08 -10.45
C MET A 106 -12.67 -7.01 -11.53
N GLY A 107 -13.23 -8.22 -11.69
CA GLY A 107 -12.80 -9.20 -12.68
C GLY A 107 -11.43 -9.83 -12.38
N ALA A 108 -10.92 -10.63 -13.32
CA ALA A 108 -9.68 -11.41 -13.12
C ALA A 108 -8.43 -10.53 -12.87
N ALA A 109 -8.41 -9.31 -13.40
CA ALA A 109 -7.32 -8.36 -13.19
C ALA A 109 -7.13 -7.99 -11.70
N TYR A 110 -8.20 -8.08 -10.90
CA TYR A 110 -8.18 -7.85 -9.46
C TYR A 110 -7.15 -8.72 -8.73
N TYR A 111 -7.13 -10.02 -9.03
CA TYR A 111 -6.25 -10.97 -8.34
C TYR A 111 -4.78 -10.72 -8.68
N ILE A 112 -4.50 -10.40 -9.95
CA ILE A 112 -3.15 -10.08 -10.40
C ILE A 112 -2.67 -8.80 -9.74
N ALA A 113 -3.47 -7.73 -9.77
CA ALA A 113 -3.14 -6.47 -9.12
C ALA A 113 -2.92 -6.67 -7.61
N SER A 114 -3.80 -7.42 -6.95
CA SER A 114 -3.70 -7.69 -5.53
C SER A 114 -2.43 -8.47 -5.16
N LEU A 115 -2.07 -9.47 -5.96
CA LEU A 115 -0.84 -10.24 -5.76
C LEU A 115 0.41 -9.37 -5.96
N VAL A 116 0.42 -8.52 -6.99
CA VAL A 116 1.53 -7.59 -7.28
C VAL A 116 1.69 -6.58 -6.16
N ILE A 117 0.60 -5.95 -5.72
CA ILE A 117 0.62 -4.99 -4.61
C ILE A 117 1.15 -5.67 -3.34
N LEU A 118 0.60 -6.84 -2.99
CA LEU A 118 1.03 -7.61 -1.82
C LEU A 118 2.52 -7.97 -1.88
N ALA A 119 3.02 -8.39 -3.06
CA ALA A 119 4.43 -8.70 -3.26
C ALA A 119 5.32 -7.46 -3.05
N ILE A 120 4.93 -6.31 -3.60
CA ILE A 120 5.68 -5.05 -3.49
C ILE A 120 5.76 -4.57 -2.03
N ILE A 121 4.61 -4.48 -1.34
CA ILE A 121 4.58 -3.99 0.05
C ILE A 121 5.29 -4.95 1.02
N THR A 122 5.20 -6.26 0.76
CA THR A 122 5.94 -7.28 1.53
C THR A 122 7.43 -7.20 1.25
N PHE A 123 7.84 -6.93 0.01
CA PHE A 123 9.23 -6.72 -0.35
C PHE A 123 9.83 -5.52 0.39
N PHE A 124 9.14 -4.37 0.45
CA PHE A 124 9.63 -3.21 1.19
C PHE A 124 9.82 -3.51 2.68
N TRP A 125 8.87 -4.19 3.31
CA TRP A 125 8.99 -4.64 4.69
C TRP A 125 10.19 -5.58 4.89
N TRP A 126 10.32 -6.61 4.05
CA TRP A 126 11.42 -7.57 4.11
C TRP A 126 12.78 -6.88 3.92
N PHE A 127 12.89 -5.97 2.94
CA PHE A 127 14.12 -5.25 2.67
C PHE A 127 14.51 -4.34 3.85
N ALA A 128 13.54 -3.63 4.44
CA ALA A 128 13.76 -2.85 5.66
C ALA A 128 14.28 -3.72 6.82
N ARG A 129 13.74 -4.94 7.01
CA ARG A 129 14.25 -5.89 8.02
C ARG A 129 15.71 -6.26 7.76
N ARG A 130 16.07 -6.54 6.50
CA ARG A 130 17.46 -6.85 6.11
C ARG A 130 18.39 -5.67 6.39
N GLN A 131 17.97 -4.44 6.09
CA GLN A 131 18.77 -3.24 6.36
C GLN A 131 18.93 -2.95 7.87
N ARG A 132 17.92 -3.28 8.69
CA ARG A 132 18.05 -3.24 10.16
C ARG A 132 19.03 -4.28 10.66
N ALA A 133 18.93 -5.53 10.20
CA ALA A 133 19.86 -6.60 10.58
C ALA A 133 21.31 -6.29 10.15
N ALA A 134 21.49 -5.61 9.02
CA ALA A 134 22.76 -5.10 8.56
C ALA A 134 23.20 -3.78 9.24
N GLY A 135 22.54 -3.33 10.32
CA GLY A 135 22.93 -2.13 11.07
C GLY A 135 22.96 -0.83 10.23
N VAL A 136 22.20 -0.76 9.15
CA VAL A 136 22.00 0.45 8.34
C VAL A 136 20.88 1.31 8.94
N LEU A 137 19.83 0.66 9.44
CA LEU A 137 18.78 1.32 10.21
C LEU A 137 19.14 1.29 11.70
N SER A 138 19.13 2.45 12.36
CA SER A 138 19.35 2.62 13.80
C SER A 138 18.06 3.00 14.51
#